data_AF-G0VCL0-F1
#
_entry.id   AF-G0VCL0-F1
#
_cell.length_a   1.000
_cell.length_b   1.000
_cell.length_c   1.000
_cell.angle_alpha   90.00
_cell.angle_beta   90.00
_cell.angle_gamma   90.00
#
_symmetry.space_group_name_H-M   'P 1'
#
loop_
_entity.id
_entity.type
_entity.pdbx_description
1 polymer ?
#
loop_
_entity_poly.entity_id
_entity_poly.type
_entity_poly.pdbx_seq_one_letter_code
_entity_poly.pdbx_strand_id
1 'polypeptide(L)'
;MAKIRVSKRHLRFSLLLGTIITLLIVSLRGTTTTSSKNPKELPLKDNAKTSSSGGGLIPSFSNGFNFLGSNDDDDATNGDKSAILPEYDFFGNTIDYSQYIPQGGNYSNMTVSDFSEEELLSFKKEYDDEILSQKEARRLSWREKFIKDKTKGYGGPDTLESNMVVSWANKGEKPKACLLAVVEDDDMEGILKSINEMEDKFNRKFNYPWVFLTREGLNEEFQRALNETLRVDYKIAFIPDEYWEYPDFVDQDKAEEEKIKMAGLPLGDSLNFRFKSRYMAGYFAKNPVFDEFDWYWRIQPNMELRCNVDYDAIRWLQDHEKAYGFFISYEDDNNLVRDIWDPVKKFQEENKDLINKKNFKNLITNDDDKYNSCTFWSEGEIANLNFFRSSQYDKFLQHMDRTGGFFYHRWGDGPIHSIALSLLIGRDRINFFQDVGYFAEPYENCPIDNTFWSEADCHCDQGNDFTWAKKSCTKKYFEIMEWKKTDGWDKRD
;
A
#
# COMPACT_ATOMS: atom_id res chain seq x y z
N MET A 1 48.53 -0.75 3.14
CA MET A 1 48.28 -1.64 4.30
C MET A 1 48.75 -0.94 5.59
N ALA A 2 47.83 -0.33 6.34
CA ALA A 2 48.08 0.18 7.67
C ALA A 2 47.01 -0.42 8.61
N LYS A 3 47.43 -1.20 9.60
CA LYS A 3 46.56 -1.87 10.57
C LYS A 3 46.19 -0.87 11.68
N ILE A 4 44.92 -0.48 11.76
CA ILE A 4 44.38 0.25 12.91
C ILE A 4 44.11 -0.76 14.04
N ARG A 5 44.68 -0.49 15.21
CA ARG A 5 44.63 -1.33 16.41
C ARG A 5 43.59 -0.73 17.37
N VAL A 6 42.39 -1.29 17.41
CA VAL A 6 41.36 -0.86 18.38
C VAL A 6 41.68 -1.46 19.76
N SER A 7 41.76 -0.61 20.79
CA SER A 7 42.10 -1.04 22.15
C SER A 7 40.89 -1.69 22.85
N LYS A 8 41.13 -2.81 23.54
CA LYS A 8 40.16 -3.58 24.35
C LYS A 8 39.54 -2.81 25.54
N ARG A 9 39.78 -1.50 25.69
CA ARG A 9 39.19 -0.68 26.76
C ARG A 9 37.84 -0.04 26.40
N HIS A 10 37.44 0.01 25.13
CA HIS A 10 36.13 0.56 24.75
C HIS A 10 34.97 -0.45 24.80
N LEU A 11 35.25 -1.76 24.78
CA LEU A 11 34.20 -2.79 24.88
C LEU A 11 33.63 -3.01 26.30
N ARG A 12 34.21 -2.39 27.34
CA ARG A 12 33.78 -2.57 28.73
C ARG A 12 32.90 -1.44 29.29
N PHE A 13 32.79 -0.31 28.59
CA PHE A 13 31.93 0.80 29.02
C PHE A 13 30.49 0.68 28.51
N SER A 14 30.26 0.04 27.35
CA SER A 14 28.91 -0.14 26.79
C SER A 14 28.08 -1.22 27.49
N LEU A 15 28.73 -2.22 28.10
CA LEU A 15 28.05 -3.29 28.84
C LEU A 15 27.61 -2.88 30.26
N LEU A 16 28.23 -1.84 30.85
CA LEU A 16 27.90 -1.36 32.20
C LEU A 16 26.71 -0.38 32.22
N LEU A 17 26.47 0.35 31.12
CA LEU A 17 25.31 1.24 30.98
C LEU A 17 24.01 0.48 30.75
N GLY A 18 24.06 -0.66 30.02
CA GLY A 18 22.90 -1.51 29.75
C GLY A 18 22.30 -2.14 31.02
N THR A 19 23.14 -2.57 31.96
CA THR A 19 22.68 -3.19 33.22
C THR A 19 22.08 -2.21 34.23
N ILE A 20 22.41 -0.91 34.17
CA ILE A 20 21.87 0.09 35.10
C ILE A 20 20.46 0.54 34.69
N ILE A 21 20.14 0.51 33.39
CA ILE A 21 18.81 0.88 32.88
C ILE A 21 17.78 -0.22 33.14
N THR A 22 18.16 -1.50 33.07
CA THR A 22 17.26 -2.63 33.36
C THR A 22 16.86 -2.73 34.84
N LEU A 23 17.73 -2.31 35.77
CA LEU A 23 17.44 -2.33 37.21
C LEU A 23 16.53 -1.17 37.69
N LEU A 24 16.44 -0.07 36.94
CA LEU A 24 15.56 1.06 37.26
C LEU A 24 14.11 0.84 36.81
N ILE A 25 13.87 0.01 35.79
CA ILE A 25 12.52 -0.28 35.27
C ILE A 25 11.79 -1.33 36.14
N VAL A 26 12.54 -2.22 36.81
CA VAL A 26 11.95 -3.27 37.69
C VAL A 26 11.50 -2.72 39.05
N SER A 27 11.97 -1.53 39.46
CA SER A 27 11.67 -0.98 40.79
C SER A 27 10.44 -0.04 40.86
N LEU A 28 9.68 0.12 39.77
CA LEU A 28 8.49 1.00 39.70
C LEU A 28 7.14 0.27 39.55
N ARG A 29 7.10 -1.07 39.64
CA ARG A 29 5.83 -1.82 39.76
C ARG A 29 5.68 -2.41 41.15
N GLY A 30 5.19 -1.60 42.07
CA GLY A 30 4.82 -1.99 43.43
C GLY A 30 3.38 -1.60 43.76
N THR A 31 2.50 -2.60 43.76
CA THR A 31 1.34 -2.80 44.66
C THR A 31 0.26 -1.71 44.76
N THR A 32 -0.94 -2.00 44.26
CA THR A 32 -2.19 -1.64 44.96
C THR A 32 -3.11 -2.85 45.06
N THR A 33 -3.54 -3.07 46.30
CA THR A 33 -4.32 -4.19 46.81
C THR A 33 -5.82 -4.02 46.55
N THR A 34 -6.48 -5.16 46.40
CA THR A 34 -7.92 -5.43 46.33
C THR A 34 -8.77 -4.73 47.40
N SER A 35 -9.94 -4.21 47.01
CA SER A 35 -11.12 -4.10 47.88
C SER A 35 -12.40 -4.36 47.09
N SER A 36 -13.03 -5.49 47.41
CA SER A 36 -14.37 -5.93 47.02
C SER A 36 -15.45 -4.95 47.48
N LYS A 37 -16.40 -4.60 46.59
CA LYS A 37 -17.82 -4.35 46.91
C LYS A 37 -18.71 -4.77 45.73
N ASN A 38 -19.66 -5.65 46.02
CA ASN A 38 -20.70 -6.18 45.12
C ASN A 38 -21.76 -5.13 44.72
N PRO A 39 -22.53 -5.38 43.65
CA PRO A 39 -23.36 -4.40 42.95
C PRO A 39 -24.75 -4.22 43.57
N LYS A 40 -25.36 -3.06 43.34
CA LYS A 40 -26.80 -2.84 43.52
C LYS A 40 -27.47 -2.76 42.15
N GLU A 41 -28.48 -3.60 41.98
CA GLU A 41 -29.38 -3.67 40.83
C GLU A 41 -30.43 -2.54 40.79
N LEU A 42 -30.89 -2.27 39.56
CA LEU A 42 -32.22 -1.83 39.09
C LEU A 42 -32.63 -0.35 39.25
N PRO A 43 -33.55 0.19 38.40
CA PRO A 43 -34.35 -0.48 37.35
C PRO A 43 -34.39 0.18 35.96
N LEU A 44 -34.81 -0.65 35.00
CA LEU A 44 -35.38 -0.33 33.69
C LEU A 44 -36.50 0.72 33.79
N LYS A 45 -36.51 1.67 32.84
CA LYS A 45 -37.72 2.38 32.43
C LYS A 45 -37.75 2.52 30.91
N ASP A 46 -38.73 1.84 30.34
CA ASP A 46 -39.30 2.10 29.03
C ASP A 46 -39.71 3.58 28.89
N ASN A 47 -39.44 4.15 27.72
CA ASN A 47 -40.40 5.03 27.06
C ASN A 47 -40.07 5.11 25.57
N ALA A 48 -40.92 4.44 24.79
CA ALA A 48 -41.10 4.69 23.38
C ALA A 48 -41.63 6.11 23.14
N LYS A 49 -41.04 6.82 22.17
CA LYS A 49 -41.78 7.72 21.27
C LYS A 49 -40.98 7.96 19.99
N THR A 50 -41.65 7.56 18.91
CA THR A 50 -41.38 7.68 17.49
C THR A 50 -41.04 9.09 17.01
N SER A 51 -40.05 9.20 16.11
CA SER A 51 -40.13 10.05 14.91
C SER A 51 -39.23 9.50 13.80
N SER A 52 -39.86 9.23 12.68
CA SER A 52 -39.34 8.73 11.41
C SER A 52 -38.61 9.81 10.61
N SER A 53 -37.56 9.44 9.85
CA SER A 53 -37.49 9.63 8.38
C SER A 53 -36.11 9.26 7.78
N GLY A 54 -36.14 8.42 6.74
CA GLY A 54 -35.15 8.27 5.64
C GLY A 54 -33.76 7.70 6.00
N GLY A 55 -33.37 6.47 5.71
CA GLY A 55 -33.81 5.54 4.66
C GLY A 55 -32.81 5.55 3.49
N GLY A 56 -31.72 4.80 3.63
CA GLY A 56 -30.73 4.53 2.58
C GLY A 56 -30.06 3.19 2.86
N LEU A 57 -30.72 2.10 2.48
CA LEU A 57 -30.24 0.72 2.63
C LEU A 57 -29.19 0.43 1.55
N ILE A 58 -27.97 0.10 1.97
CA ILE A 58 -26.96 -0.59 1.15
C ILE A 58 -27.09 -2.07 1.51
N PRO A 59 -27.41 -2.99 0.58
CA PRO A 59 -27.50 -4.40 0.93
C PRO A 59 -26.09 -4.99 1.05
N SER A 60 -25.76 -5.45 2.25
CA SER A 60 -24.63 -6.32 2.53
C SER A 60 -24.90 -7.71 1.94
N PHE A 61 -24.07 -8.14 0.99
CA PHE A 61 -23.98 -9.53 0.57
C PHE A 61 -22.73 -10.14 1.19
N SER A 62 -22.89 -10.78 2.33
CA SER A 62 -21.90 -11.71 2.88
C SER A 62 -22.17 -13.09 2.30
N ASN A 63 -21.38 -13.52 1.31
CA ASN A 63 -21.26 -14.93 0.97
C ASN A 63 -19.78 -15.29 0.92
N GLY A 64 -19.38 -16.10 1.90
CA GLY A 64 -18.06 -16.74 1.93
C GLY A 64 -17.94 -17.72 0.77
N PHE A 65 -16.95 -17.50 -0.08
CA PHE A 65 -16.55 -18.42 -1.14
C PHE A 65 -15.27 -19.14 -0.72
N ASN A 66 -15.41 -20.43 -0.39
CA ASN A 66 -14.28 -21.36 -0.37
C ASN A 66 -13.95 -21.72 -1.83
N PHE A 67 -12.77 -21.33 -2.28
CA PHE A 67 -12.16 -21.80 -3.52
C PHE A 67 -11.73 -23.26 -3.32
N LEU A 68 -12.38 -24.21 -3.98
CA LEU A 68 -11.78 -25.50 -4.29
C LEU A 68 -11.08 -25.36 -5.64
N GLY A 69 -9.75 -25.29 -5.60
CA GLY A 69 -8.90 -25.43 -6.77
C GLY A 69 -9.05 -26.84 -7.34
N SER A 70 -9.30 -26.92 -8.65
CA SER A 70 -9.17 -28.13 -9.43
C SER A 70 -7.68 -28.36 -9.73
N ASN A 71 -7.08 -29.33 -9.04
CA ASN A 71 -5.93 -30.04 -9.57
C ASN A 71 -6.47 -31.01 -10.63
N ASP A 72 -6.10 -30.77 -11.89
CA ASP A 72 -6.19 -31.76 -12.95
C ASP A 72 -5.02 -32.74 -12.76
N ASP A 73 -5.32 -33.95 -12.31
CA ASP A 73 -4.51 -35.13 -12.59
C ASP A 73 -5.34 -36.09 -13.44
N ASP A 74 -4.80 -36.37 -14.62
CA ASP A 74 -5.29 -37.31 -15.61
C ASP A 74 -5.52 -38.71 -15.02
N ASP A 75 -6.74 -39.24 -15.11
CA ASP A 75 -6.91 -40.66 -15.36
C ASP A 75 -8.12 -40.93 -16.27
N ALA A 76 -7.81 -41.41 -17.47
CA ALA A 76 -8.76 -41.72 -18.52
C ALA A 76 -9.43 -43.07 -18.23
N THR A 77 -10.71 -43.04 -17.86
CA THR A 77 -11.60 -44.20 -18.04
C THR A 77 -12.88 -43.79 -18.75
N ASN A 78 -13.04 -44.31 -19.97
CA ASN A 78 -14.28 -44.33 -20.75
C ASN A 78 -15.44 -44.80 -19.87
N GLY A 79 -16.37 -43.88 -19.61
CA GLY A 79 -17.67 -44.14 -19.00
C GLY A 79 -18.64 -43.09 -19.52
N ASP A 80 -19.67 -43.57 -20.21
CA ASP A 80 -20.81 -42.85 -20.75
C ASP A 80 -21.42 -41.91 -19.68
N LYS A 81 -20.98 -40.65 -19.65
CA LYS A 81 -21.61 -39.61 -18.83
C LYS A 81 -22.61 -38.91 -19.73
N SER A 82 -23.86 -39.36 -19.72
CA SER A 82 -24.97 -38.58 -20.31
C SER A 82 -24.94 -37.18 -19.71
N ALA A 83 -24.73 -36.16 -20.54
CA ALA A 83 -24.56 -34.78 -20.10
C ALA A 83 -25.89 -34.18 -19.63
N ILE A 84 -26.25 -34.37 -18.36
CA ILE A 84 -27.51 -33.87 -17.79
C ILE A 84 -27.58 -32.34 -17.90
N LEU A 85 -28.67 -31.81 -18.47
CA LEU A 85 -28.92 -30.36 -18.51
C LEU A 85 -29.16 -29.81 -17.10
N PRO A 86 -28.35 -28.86 -16.60
CA PRO A 86 -28.62 -28.21 -15.33
C PRO A 86 -29.91 -27.39 -15.41
N GLU A 87 -30.82 -27.62 -14.46
CA GLU A 87 -32.10 -26.89 -14.38
C GLU A 87 -31.93 -25.45 -13.85
N TYR A 88 -30.85 -25.18 -13.12
CA TYR A 88 -30.60 -23.91 -12.45
C TYR A 88 -29.21 -23.36 -12.76
N ASP A 89 -29.10 -22.04 -12.90
CA ASP A 89 -27.83 -21.33 -12.98
C ASP A 89 -27.13 -21.28 -11.61
N PHE A 90 -25.91 -20.74 -11.60
CA PHE A 90 -25.12 -20.59 -10.37
C PHE A 90 -25.80 -19.74 -9.27
N PHE A 91 -26.78 -18.92 -9.65
CA PHE A 91 -27.55 -18.06 -8.75
C PHE A 91 -28.88 -18.69 -8.33
N GLY A 92 -29.17 -19.92 -8.76
CA GLY A 92 -30.41 -20.62 -8.45
C GLY A 92 -31.61 -20.21 -9.32
N ASN A 93 -31.40 -19.49 -10.43
CA ASN A 93 -32.47 -19.18 -11.38
C ASN A 93 -32.65 -20.31 -12.40
N THR A 94 -33.88 -20.58 -12.81
CA THR A 94 -34.17 -21.59 -13.84
C THR A 94 -33.53 -21.24 -15.18
N ILE A 95 -32.87 -22.19 -15.82
CA ILE A 95 -32.26 -22.01 -17.14
C ILE A 95 -33.28 -22.29 -18.25
N ASP A 96 -33.56 -21.29 -19.08
CA ASP A 96 -34.32 -21.47 -20.32
C ASP A 96 -33.35 -21.72 -21.48
N TYR A 97 -33.24 -22.98 -21.93
CA TYR A 97 -32.34 -23.35 -23.03
C TYR A 97 -32.81 -22.88 -24.41
N SER A 98 -34.10 -22.54 -24.57
CA SER A 98 -34.62 -22.09 -25.87
C SER A 98 -33.97 -20.79 -26.33
N GLN A 99 -33.51 -19.95 -25.39
CA GLN A 99 -32.85 -18.68 -25.68
C GLN A 99 -31.45 -18.84 -26.29
N TYR A 100 -30.81 -20.00 -26.12
CA TYR A 100 -29.45 -20.27 -26.61
C TYR A 100 -29.45 -20.88 -28.01
N ILE A 101 -30.58 -21.38 -28.50
CA ILE A 101 -30.69 -21.97 -29.84
C ILE A 101 -30.36 -20.88 -30.88
N PRO A 102 -29.38 -21.11 -31.78
CA PRO A 102 -28.97 -20.13 -32.78
C PRO A 102 -30.13 -19.66 -33.66
N GLN A 103 -30.30 -18.34 -33.76
CA GLN A 103 -31.39 -17.74 -34.53
C GLN A 103 -30.96 -17.56 -36.00
N GLY A 104 -31.17 -18.58 -36.83
CA GLY A 104 -30.94 -18.50 -38.28
C GLY A 104 -30.57 -19.83 -38.96
N GLY A 105 -30.64 -19.86 -40.29
CA GLY A 105 -30.29 -21.05 -41.09
C GLY A 105 -31.25 -22.22 -40.85
N ASN A 106 -30.69 -23.42 -40.62
CA ASN A 106 -31.45 -24.66 -40.43
C ASN A 106 -32.22 -24.73 -39.09
N TYR A 107 -31.98 -23.80 -38.16
CA TYR A 107 -32.53 -23.84 -36.79
C TYR A 107 -33.80 -22.99 -36.60
N SER A 108 -34.22 -22.26 -37.64
CA SER A 108 -35.25 -21.21 -37.59
C SER A 108 -36.63 -21.64 -37.06
N ASN A 109 -36.93 -22.95 -37.04
CA ASN A 109 -38.19 -23.53 -36.55
C ASN A 109 -37.98 -24.65 -35.52
N MET A 110 -36.76 -24.83 -35.02
CA MET A 110 -36.43 -25.89 -34.07
C MET A 110 -36.65 -25.41 -32.64
N THR A 111 -36.98 -26.36 -31.77
CA THR A 111 -37.30 -26.18 -30.35
C THR A 111 -36.31 -26.99 -29.50
N VAL A 112 -36.32 -26.80 -28.19
CA VAL A 112 -35.42 -27.52 -27.27
C VAL A 112 -35.51 -29.04 -27.46
N SER A 113 -36.68 -29.60 -27.76
CA SER A 113 -36.87 -31.04 -27.98
C SER A 113 -36.23 -31.59 -29.26
N ASP A 114 -35.78 -30.72 -30.17
CA ASP A 114 -35.16 -31.13 -31.43
C ASP A 114 -33.64 -31.35 -31.31
N PHE A 115 -33.07 -31.16 -30.12
CA PHE A 115 -31.63 -31.24 -29.86
C PHE A 115 -31.31 -32.18 -28.69
N SER A 116 -30.13 -32.79 -28.74
CA SER A 116 -29.55 -33.51 -27.60
C SER A 116 -29.12 -32.57 -26.49
N GLU A 117 -28.96 -33.12 -25.27
CA GLU A 117 -28.46 -32.35 -24.11
C GLU A 117 -27.07 -31.74 -24.37
N GLU A 118 -26.18 -32.48 -25.04
CA GLU A 118 -24.85 -32.01 -25.42
C GLU A 118 -24.90 -30.81 -26.39
N GLU A 119 -25.79 -30.85 -27.38
CA GLU A 119 -25.98 -29.73 -28.32
C GLU A 119 -26.49 -28.48 -27.61
N LEU A 120 -27.46 -28.62 -26.70
CA LEU A 120 -28.00 -27.49 -25.92
C LEU A 120 -26.97 -26.90 -24.95
N LEU A 121 -26.12 -27.73 -24.34
CA LEU A 121 -24.98 -27.28 -23.55
C LEU A 121 -23.93 -26.56 -24.41
N SER A 122 -23.67 -27.05 -25.61
CA SER A 122 -22.77 -26.39 -26.57
C SER A 122 -23.29 -25.02 -26.99
N PHE A 123 -24.58 -24.91 -27.32
CA PHE A 123 -25.19 -23.63 -27.67
C PHE A 123 -25.15 -22.63 -26.52
N LYS A 124 -25.43 -23.07 -25.29
CA LYS A 124 -25.30 -22.20 -24.10
C LYS A 124 -23.86 -21.71 -23.93
N LYS A 125 -22.87 -22.60 -24.09
CA LYS A 125 -21.45 -22.24 -23.99
C LYS A 125 -21.06 -21.22 -25.06
N GLU A 126 -21.43 -21.45 -26.32
CA GLU A 126 -21.18 -20.51 -27.42
C GLU A 126 -21.83 -19.15 -27.17
N TYR A 127 -23.06 -19.12 -26.67
CA TYR A 127 -23.74 -17.90 -26.28
C TYR A 127 -23.00 -17.16 -25.15
N ASP A 128 -22.61 -17.87 -24.09
CA ASP A 128 -21.88 -17.29 -22.96
C ASP A 128 -20.52 -16.73 -23.41
N ASP A 129 -19.79 -17.46 -24.26
CA ASP A 129 -18.52 -17.06 -24.86
C ASP A 129 -18.69 -15.81 -25.76
N GLU A 130 -19.77 -15.72 -26.55
CA GLU A 130 -20.07 -14.55 -27.35
C GLU A 130 -20.37 -13.33 -26.46
N ILE A 131 -21.18 -13.48 -25.42
CA ILE A 131 -21.48 -12.40 -24.47
C ILE A 131 -20.21 -11.93 -23.75
N LEU A 132 -19.32 -12.85 -23.36
CA LEU A 132 -18.05 -12.51 -22.74
C LEU A 132 -17.15 -11.74 -23.71
N SER A 133 -17.04 -12.19 -24.96
CA SER A 133 -16.30 -11.52 -26.03
C SER A 133 -16.83 -10.11 -26.32
N GLN A 134 -18.16 -9.93 -26.38
CA GLN A 134 -18.77 -8.61 -26.56
C GLN A 134 -18.50 -7.67 -25.38
N LYS A 135 -18.55 -8.18 -24.13
CA LYS A 135 -18.19 -7.41 -22.93
C LYS A 135 -16.73 -6.98 -22.97
N GLU A 136 -15.83 -7.88 -23.35
CA GLU A 136 -14.40 -7.56 -23.49
C GLU A 136 -14.15 -6.53 -24.59
N ALA A 137 -14.79 -6.65 -25.76
CA ALA A 137 -14.67 -5.67 -26.83
C ALA A 137 -15.14 -4.27 -26.41
N ARG A 138 -16.26 -4.19 -25.67
CA ARG A 138 -16.76 -2.92 -25.10
C ARG A 138 -15.78 -2.34 -24.08
N ARG A 139 -15.21 -3.19 -23.21
CA ARG A 139 -14.19 -2.79 -22.23
C ARG A 139 -12.94 -2.23 -22.91
N LEU A 140 -12.40 -2.93 -23.90
CA LEU A 140 -11.23 -2.49 -24.67
C LEU A 140 -11.49 -1.16 -25.38
N SER A 141 -12.65 -1.00 -26.02
CA SER A 141 -13.04 0.26 -26.65
C SER A 141 -13.16 1.41 -25.64
N TRP A 142 -13.77 1.17 -24.48
CA TRP A 142 -13.83 2.16 -23.40
C TRP A 142 -12.43 2.52 -22.91
N ARG A 143 -11.56 1.52 -22.70
CA ARG A 143 -10.19 1.69 -22.23
C ARG A 143 -9.39 2.56 -23.19
N GLU A 144 -9.41 2.27 -24.49
CA GLU A 144 -8.74 3.07 -25.53
C GLU A 144 -9.23 4.51 -25.55
N LYS A 145 -10.55 4.70 -25.49
CA LYS A 145 -11.16 6.04 -25.44
C LYS A 145 -10.76 6.80 -24.16
N PHE A 146 -10.80 6.14 -23.00
CA PHE A 146 -10.43 6.72 -21.71
C PHE A 146 -8.98 7.21 -21.75
N ILE A 147 -8.04 6.37 -22.21
CA ILE A 147 -6.63 6.74 -22.34
C ILE A 147 -6.48 7.96 -23.24
N LYS A 148 -7.05 7.90 -24.45
CA LYS A 148 -6.96 8.99 -25.42
C LYS A 148 -7.50 10.31 -24.85
N ASP A 149 -8.67 10.29 -24.24
CA ASP A 149 -9.35 11.48 -23.74
C ASP A 149 -8.61 12.07 -22.52
N LYS A 150 -8.17 11.24 -21.58
CA LYS A 150 -7.42 11.66 -20.39
C LYS A 150 -6.03 12.17 -20.73
N THR A 151 -5.28 11.44 -21.55
CA THR A 151 -3.95 11.86 -22.01
C THR A 151 -4.01 13.20 -22.74
N LYS A 152 -5.03 13.41 -23.59
CA LYS A 152 -5.28 14.71 -24.22
C LYS A 152 -5.60 15.79 -23.17
N GLY A 153 -6.41 15.46 -22.16
CA GLY A 153 -6.76 16.36 -21.06
C GLY A 153 -5.57 16.84 -20.23
N TYR A 154 -4.53 16.00 -20.08
CA TYR A 154 -3.28 16.37 -19.41
C TYR A 154 -2.31 17.15 -20.31
N GLY A 155 -2.60 17.29 -21.60
CA GLY A 155 -1.76 18.04 -22.54
C GLY A 155 -0.83 17.18 -23.39
N GLY A 156 -0.97 15.86 -23.35
CA GLY A 156 -0.21 14.93 -24.20
C GLY A 156 0.33 13.72 -23.44
N PRO A 157 0.92 12.76 -24.18
CA PRO A 157 1.48 11.53 -23.61
C PRO A 157 2.69 11.79 -22.72
N ASP A 158 3.44 12.86 -22.97
CA ASP A 158 4.70 13.16 -22.28
C ASP A 158 4.51 13.87 -20.93
N THR A 159 3.36 13.68 -20.27
CA THR A 159 3.07 14.25 -18.94
C THR A 159 3.11 13.18 -17.86
N LEU A 160 3.38 13.59 -16.63
CA LEU A 160 3.48 12.67 -15.49
C LEU A 160 2.14 11.93 -15.30
N GLU A 161 1.01 12.64 -15.30
CA GLU A 161 -0.30 12.02 -15.14
C GLU A 161 -0.63 11.07 -16.30
N SER A 162 -0.25 11.39 -17.54
CA SER A 162 -0.44 10.49 -18.68
C SER A 162 0.27 9.15 -18.52
N ASN A 163 1.41 9.10 -17.84
CA ASN A 163 2.09 7.83 -17.53
C ASN A 163 1.26 6.92 -16.61
N MET A 164 0.41 7.49 -15.75
CA MET A 164 -0.44 6.70 -14.85
C MET A 164 -1.80 6.34 -15.47
N VAL A 165 -2.27 7.09 -16.48
CA VAL A 165 -3.57 6.88 -17.14
C VAL A 165 -3.75 5.45 -17.65
N VAL A 166 -2.69 4.79 -18.14
CA VAL A 166 -2.77 3.41 -18.66
C VAL A 166 -3.19 2.40 -17.59
N SER A 167 -2.79 2.62 -16.34
CA SER A 167 -3.16 1.78 -15.20
C SER A 167 -4.58 2.09 -14.71
N TRP A 168 -4.97 3.37 -14.66
CA TRP A 168 -6.34 3.79 -14.31
C TRP A 168 -7.38 3.32 -15.34
N ALA A 169 -6.96 3.12 -16.59
CA ALA A 169 -7.81 2.59 -17.65
C ALA A 169 -8.17 1.11 -17.45
N ASN A 170 -7.58 0.42 -16.46
CA ASN A 170 -7.98 -0.94 -16.06
C ASN A 170 -9.07 -0.91 -14.96
N LYS A 171 -9.85 0.17 -14.89
CA LYS A 171 -10.90 0.38 -13.88
C LYS A 171 -11.83 -0.83 -13.77
N GLY A 172 -12.08 -1.26 -12.54
CA GLY A 172 -12.92 -2.42 -12.22
C GLY A 172 -12.23 -3.77 -12.39
N GLU A 173 -11.06 -3.83 -13.02
CA GLU A 173 -10.23 -5.03 -13.09
C GLU A 173 -9.33 -5.14 -11.87
N LYS A 174 -8.83 -6.35 -11.58
CA LYS A 174 -7.80 -6.55 -10.57
C LYS A 174 -6.53 -5.79 -11.00
N PRO A 175 -6.01 -4.85 -10.19
CA PRO A 175 -4.75 -4.19 -10.43
C PRO A 175 -3.59 -5.15 -10.70
N LYS A 176 -2.68 -4.74 -11.57
CA LYS A 176 -1.35 -5.35 -11.64
C LYS A 176 -0.52 -4.83 -10.46
N ALA A 177 -0.51 -5.56 -9.35
CA ALA A 177 0.12 -5.09 -8.13
C ALA A 177 0.88 -6.18 -7.37
N CYS A 178 1.80 -5.74 -6.51
CA CYS A 178 2.52 -6.62 -5.58
C CYS A 178 2.55 -6.05 -4.15
N LEU A 179 2.75 -6.94 -3.19
CA LEU A 179 3.10 -6.62 -1.81
C LEU A 179 4.63 -6.60 -1.69
N LEU A 180 5.22 -5.45 -1.42
CA LEU A 180 6.67 -5.22 -1.50
C LEU A 180 7.29 -5.15 -0.10
N ALA A 181 8.32 -5.96 0.16
CA ALA A 181 9.16 -5.85 1.34
C ALA A 181 10.65 -5.80 0.96
N VAL A 182 11.42 -4.94 1.63
CA VAL A 182 12.89 -4.93 1.55
C VAL A 182 13.41 -5.59 2.81
N VAL A 183 14.04 -6.76 2.69
CA VAL A 183 14.38 -7.63 3.81
C VAL A 183 15.77 -8.24 3.64
N GLU A 184 16.43 -8.49 4.76
CA GLU A 184 17.59 -9.38 4.87
C GLU A 184 17.28 -10.51 5.87
N ASP A 185 18.20 -11.45 6.04
CA ASP A 185 18.01 -12.62 6.92
C ASP A 185 17.60 -12.25 8.36
N ASP A 186 18.14 -11.15 8.91
CA ASP A 186 17.83 -10.68 10.26
C ASP A 186 16.39 -10.14 10.39
N ASP A 187 15.70 -9.86 9.28
CA ASP A 187 14.32 -9.36 9.28
C ASP A 187 13.27 -10.48 9.33
N MET A 188 13.68 -11.75 9.22
CA MET A 188 12.78 -12.91 9.06
C MET A 188 11.64 -12.93 10.08
N GLU A 189 11.93 -12.81 11.37
CA GLU A 189 10.89 -12.86 12.41
C GLU A 189 9.88 -11.70 12.24
N GLY A 190 10.39 -10.49 11.98
CA GLY A 190 9.57 -9.30 11.87
C GLY A 190 8.70 -9.30 10.61
N ILE A 191 9.24 -9.74 9.48
CA ILE A 191 8.45 -9.78 8.24
C ILE A 191 7.40 -10.91 8.27
N LEU A 192 7.67 -12.06 8.91
CA LEU A 192 6.69 -13.13 9.03
C LEU A 192 5.48 -12.70 9.86
N LYS A 193 5.67 -11.87 10.89
CA LYS A 193 4.56 -11.24 11.62
C LYS A 193 3.71 -10.37 10.70
N SER A 194 4.34 -9.48 9.93
CA SER A 194 3.64 -8.59 9.01
C SER A 194 2.95 -9.34 7.87
N ILE A 195 3.55 -10.43 7.37
CA ILE A 195 2.90 -11.32 6.40
C ILE A 195 1.62 -11.90 6.99
N ASN A 196 1.66 -12.42 8.23
CA ASN A 196 0.46 -12.98 8.87
C ASN A 196 -0.66 -11.93 9.01
N GLU A 197 -0.32 -10.70 9.41
CA GLU A 197 -1.28 -9.59 9.51
C GLU A 197 -1.87 -9.22 8.14
N MET A 198 -1.02 -9.07 7.12
CA MET A 198 -1.45 -8.77 5.76
C MET A 198 -2.34 -9.88 5.20
N GLU A 199 -1.97 -11.15 5.36
CA GLU A 199 -2.73 -12.29 4.86
C GLU A 199 -4.10 -12.43 5.56
N ASP A 200 -4.16 -12.29 6.90
CA ASP A 200 -5.43 -12.42 7.65
C ASP A 200 -6.39 -11.26 7.35
N LYS A 201 -5.89 -10.02 7.37
CA LYS A 201 -6.74 -8.83 7.31
C LYS A 201 -7.08 -8.38 5.89
N PHE A 202 -6.22 -8.66 4.92
CA PHE A 202 -6.35 -8.17 3.55
C PHE A 202 -6.16 -9.26 2.49
N ASN A 203 -4.95 -9.84 2.38
CA ASN A 203 -4.49 -10.46 1.16
C ASN A 203 -5.15 -11.81 0.85
N ARG A 204 -5.64 -12.56 1.85
CA ARG A 204 -6.43 -13.80 1.58
C ARG A 204 -7.68 -13.57 0.72
N LYS A 205 -8.17 -12.32 0.65
CA LYS A 205 -9.36 -11.91 -0.12
C LYS A 205 -9.01 -11.51 -1.56
N PHE A 206 -7.78 -11.03 -1.80
CA PHE A 206 -7.39 -10.38 -3.05
C PHE A 206 -6.25 -11.08 -3.79
N ASN A 207 -5.45 -11.88 -3.10
CA ASN A 207 -4.39 -12.74 -3.63
C ASN A 207 -3.36 -11.97 -4.49
N TYR A 208 -2.77 -10.91 -3.94
CA TYR A 208 -1.64 -10.21 -4.57
C TYR A 208 -0.32 -10.94 -4.27
N PRO A 209 0.57 -11.09 -5.26
CA PRO A 209 1.87 -11.72 -5.04
C PRO A 209 2.79 -10.84 -4.19
N TRP A 210 3.73 -11.47 -3.51
CA TRP A 210 4.78 -10.77 -2.76
C TRP A 210 6.05 -10.56 -3.61
N VAL A 211 6.75 -9.47 -3.37
CA VAL A 211 8.10 -9.21 -3.89
C VAL A 211 9.01 -8.87 -2.71
N PHE A 212 10.03 -9.70 -2.50
CA PHE A 212 11.08 -9.49 -1.51
C PHE A 212 12.33 -8.97 -2.21
N LEU A 213 12.73 -7.74 -1.90
CA LEU A 213 14.00 -7.17 -2.31
C LEU A 213 15.06 -7.43 -1.24
N THR A 214 16.23 -7.91 -1.66
CA THR A 214 17.36 -8.25 -0.77
C THR A 214 18.68 -7.93 -1.46
N ARG A 215 19.74 -7.68 -0.68
CA ARG A 215 21.10 -7.52 -1.19
C ARG A 215 21.81 -8.86 -1.36
N GLU A 216 21.74 -9.73 -0.37
CA GLU A 216 22.56 -10.94 -0.31
C GLU A 216 21.78 -12.23 -0.57
N GLY A 217 20.45 -12.13 -0.72
CA GLY A 217 19.57 -13.28 -0.81
C GLY A 217 19.00 -13.64 0.57
N LEU A 218 18.05 -14.58 0.57
CA LEU A 218 17.45 -15.10 1.79
C LEU A 218 17.97 -16.51 2.04
N ASN A 219 18.34 -16.85 3.27
CA ASN A 219 18.82 -18.19 3.60
C ASN A 219 17.72 -19.25 3.48
N GLU A 220 18.12 -20.53 3.57
CA GLU A 220 17.21 -21.67 3.42
C GLU A 220 16.12 -21.74 4.49
N GLU A 221 16.38 -21.26 5.70
CA GLU A 221 15.40 -21.22 6.79
C GLU A 221 14.31 -20.19 6.46
N PHE A 222 14.71 -19.00 6.01
CA PHE A 222 13.80 -17.94 5.65
C PHE A 222 12.95 -18.33 4.43
N GLN A 223 13.55 -18.83 3.36
CA GLN A 223 12.79 -19.30 2.19
C GLN A 223 11.80 -20.42 2.56
N ARG A 224 12.16 -21.33 3.46
CA ARG A 224 11.25 -22.36 3.97
C ARG A 224 10.09 -21.75 4.74
N ALA A 225 10.35 -20.81 5.64
CA ALA A 225 9.31 -20.13 6.41
C ALA A 225 8.34 -19.35 5.50
N LEU A 226 8.84 -18.71 4.43
CA LEU A 226 8.02 -18.06 3.41
C LEU A 226 7.11 -19.08 2.70
N ASN A 227 7.65 -20.22 2.26
CA ASN A 227 6.87 -21.28 1.61
C ASN A 227 5.79 -21.88 2.51
N GLU A 228 6.03 -21.94 3.82
CA GLU A 228 5.07 -22.47 4.80
C GLU A 228 3.97 -21.46 5.15
N THR A 229 4.28 -20.16 5.06
CA THR A 229 3.40 -19.07 5.53
C THR A 229 2.55 -18.50 4.39
N LEU A 230 3.14 -18.30 3.21
CA LEU A 230 2.47 -17.67 2.07
C LEU A 230 1.58 -18.66 1.30
N ARG A 231 0.42 -18.16 0.88
CA ARG A 231 -0.56 -18.91 0.05
C ARG A 231 -0.61 -18.44 -1.39
N VAL A 232 0.17 -17.43 -1.71
CA VAL A 232 0.26 -16.76 -3.01
C VAL A 232 1.70 -16.82 -3.50
N ASP A 233 1.88 -16.64 -4.80
CA ASP A 233 3.21 -16.57 -5.38
C ASP A 233 4.03 -15.42 -4.79
N TYR A 234 5.34 -15.62 -4.70
CA TYR A 234 6.27 -14.56 -4.36
C TYR A 234 7.50 -14.59 -5.27
N LYS A 235 8.17 -13.45 -5.36
CA LYS A 235 9.44 -13.28 -6.08
C LYS A 235 10.48 -12.75 -5.12
N ILE A 236 11.69 -13.30 -5.20
CA ILE A 236 12.89 -12.72 -4.57
C ILE A 236 13.66 -12.02 -5.68
N ALA A 237 13.96 -10.74 -5.50
CA ALA A 237 14.76 -9.97 -6.45
C ALA A 237 15.92 -9.27 -5.75
N PHE A 238 17.07 -9.31 -6.40
CA PHE A 238 18.28 -8.70 -5.88
C PHE A 238 18.30 -7.20 -6.17
N ILE A 239 18.74 -6.42 -5.20
CA ILE A 239 19.04 -4.99 -5.39
C ILE A 239 20.39 -4.90 -6.11
N PRO A 240 20.47 -4.27 -7.30
CA PRO A 240 21.73 -4.15 -8.04
C PRO A 240 22.80 -3.37 -7.28
N ASP A 241 24.06 -3.78 -7.42
CA ASP A 241 25.21 -3.13 -6.76
C ASP A 241 25.38 -1.65 -7.13
N GLU A 242 25.09 -1.29 -8.39
CA GLU A 242 25.12 0.09 -8.89
C GLU A 242 24.20 1.06 -8.10
N TYR A 243 23.20 0.54 -7.39
CA TYR A 243 22.31 1.34 -6.55
C TYR A 243 22.65 1.29 -5.06
N TRP A 244 23.61 0.46 -4.65
CA TRP A 244 24.00 0.23 -3.25
C TRP A 244 25.47 0.57 -2.96
N GLU A 245 26.01 1.49 -3.74
CA GLU A 245 27.36 2.03 -3.58
C GLU A 245 27.33 3.57 -3.68
N TYR A 246 28.47 4.20 -3.35
CA TYR A 246 28.61 5.65 -3.53
C TYR A 246 28.70 5.98 -5.03
N PRO A 247 27.84 6.86 -5.56
CA PRO A 247 27.99 7.37 -6.92
C PRO A 247 29.29 8.17 -7.07
N ASP A 248 29.85 8.21 -8.28
CA ASP A 248 31.13 8.88 -8.59
C ASP A 248 31.20 10.37 -8.18
N PHE A 249 30.05 11.06 -8.14
CA PHE A 249 29.98 12.47 -7.75
C PHE A 249 30.01 12.70 -6.23
N VAL A 250 29.99 11.63 -5.43
CA VAL A 250 30.02 11.70 -3.97
C VAL A 250 31.46 11.62 -3.46
N ASP A 251 31.88 12.66 -2.75
CA ASP A 251 33.12 12.67 -1.98
C ASP A 251 32.93 11.78 -0.73
N GLN A 252 33.56 10.60 -0.76
CA GLN A 252 33.40 9.60 0.30
C GLN A 252 34.02 10.05 1.63
N ASP A 253 35.11 10.82 1.60
CA ASP A 253 35.75 11.33 2.82
C ASP A 253 34.80 12.33 3.50
N LYS A 254 34.22 13.24 2.72
CA LYS A 254 33.19 14.17 3.22
C LYS A 254 31.96 13.43 3.74
N ALA A 255 31.47 12.41 3.02
CA ALA A 255 30.31 11.63 3.45
C ALA A 255 30.57 10.91 4.78
N GLU A 256 31.77 10.36 4.98
CA GLU A 256 32.16 9.71 6.23
C GLU A 256 32.26 10.73 7.38
N GLU A 257 32.82 11.92 7.13
CA GLU A 257 32.87 12.99 8.12
C GLU A 257 31.47 13.43 8.58
N GLU A 258 30.53 13.63 7.65
CA GLU A 258 29.15 14.01 7.98
C GLU A 258 28.41 12.89 8.72
N LYS A 259 28.64 11.63 8.34
CA LYS A 259 28.11 10.46 9.04
C LYS A 259 28.56 10.44 10.51
N ILE A 260 29.84 10.71 10.77
CA ILE A 260 30.38 10.80 12.14
C ILE A 260 29.74 11.96 12.92
N LYS A 261 29.54 13.13 12.29
CA LYS A 261 28.85 14.27 12.93
C LYS A 261 27.40 13.96 13.30
N MET A 262 26.75 13.05 12.56
CA MET A 262 25.36 12.65 12.79
C MET A 262 25.20 11.40 13.68
N ALA A 263 26.27 10.82 14.21
CA ALA A 263 26.20 9.58 15.01
C ALA A 263 25.32 9.67 16.28
N GLY A 264 24.99 10.88 16.74
CA GLY A 264 24.05 11.11 17.84
C GLY A 264 22.58 11.15 17.43
N LEU A 265 22.26 11.05 16.14
CA LEU A 265 20.91 11.10 15.59
C LEU A 265 20.44 9.68 15.16
N PRO A 266 19.13 9.42 15.14
CA PRO A 266 18.60 8.12 14.70
C PRO A 266 19.10 7.73 13.30
N LEU A 267 19.78 6.59 13.21
CA LEU A 267 20.40 6.07 11.98
C LEU A 267 21.35 7.05 11.28
N GLY A 268 21.86 8.07 12.00
CA GLY A 268 22.71 9.11 11.44
C GLY A 268 24.10 8.60 11.03
N ASP A 269 24.57 7.52 11.65
CA ASP A 269 25.82 6.85 11.29
C ASP A 269 25.65 5.62 10.38
N SER A 270 24.41 5.32 9.96
CA SER A 270 24.09 4.12 9.20
C SER A 270 24.28 4.33 7.70
N LEU A 271 25.34 3.73 7.15
CA LEU A 271 25.55 3.70 5.70
C LEU A 271 24.48 2.86 4.99
N ASN A 272 24.05 1.76 5.63
CA ASN A 272 22.99 0.91 5.10
C ASN A 272 21.68 1.69 4.89
N PHE A 273 21.32 2.53 5.88
CA PHE A 273 20.14 3.39 5.77
C PHE A 273 20.24 4.34 4.56
N ARG A 274 21.42 4.92 4.31
CA ARG A 274 21.64 5.86 3.19
C ARG A 274 21.45 5.19 1.83
N PHE A 275 22.04 4.01 1.65
CA PHE A 275 21.85 3.24 0.42
C PHE A 275 20.40 2.80 0.25
N LYS A 276 19.76 2.28 1.31
CA LYS A 276 18.35 1.91 1.29
C LYS A 276 17.45 3.09 0.92
N SER A 277 17.61 4.25 1.58
CA SER A 277 16.80 5.43 1.31
C SER A 277 17.04 5.99 -0.09
N ARG A 278 18.29 6.00 -0.59
CA ARG A 278 18.55 6.39 -1.98
C ARG A 278 17.86 5.43 -2.96
N TYR A 279 17.97 4.12 -2.75
CA TYR A 279 17.36 3.12 -3.62
C TYR A 279 15.83 3.19 -3.59
N MET A 280 15.24 3.28 -2.40
CA MET A 280 13.80 3.37 -2.20
C MET A 280 13.23 4.72 -2.63
N ALA A 281 14.04 5.78 -2.73
CA ALA A 281 13.62 7.05 -3.30
C ALA A 281 13.27 6.96 -4.81
N GLY A 282 13.44 5.81 -5.47
CA GLY A 282 12.86 5.57 -6.80
C GLY A 282 13.65 4.67 -7.73
N TYR A 283 14.89 4.32 -7.39
CA TYR A 283 15.67 3.37 -8.18
C TYR A 283 15.08 1.95 -8.12
N PHE A 284 14.38 1.58 -7.04
CA PHE A 284 13.68 0.30 -6.93
C PHE A 284 12.72 0.05 -8.10
N ALA A 285 12.03 1.09 -8.60
CA ALA A 285 11.08 0.97 -9.70
C ALA A 285 11.73 0.61 -11.05
N LYS A 286 13.07 0.67 -11.13
CA LYS A 286 13.87 0.22 -12.29
C LYS A 286 14.25 -1.26 -12.24
N ASN A 287 13.98 -1.94 -11.12
CA ASN A 287 14.24 -3.37 -11.02
C ASN A 287 13.27 -4.13 -11.94
N PRO A 288 13.76 -5.03 -12.83
CA PRO A 288 12.92 -5.74 -13.78
C PRO A 288 11.79 -6.57 -13.16
N VAL A 289 11.91 -6.94 -11.87
CA VAL A 289 10.83 -7.62 -11.14
C VAL A 289 9.53 -6.81 -11.14
N PHE A 290 9.63 -5.49 -11.29
CA PHE A 290 8.47 -4.61 -11.29
C PHE A 290 7.82 -4.41 -12.65
N ASP A 291 8.43 -4.84 -13.76
CA ASP A 291 7.95 -4.56 -15.13
C ASP A 291 6.51 -5.03 -15.39
N GLU A 292 6.06 -6.06 -14.66
CA GLU A 292 4.70 -6.60 -14.75
C GLU A 292 3.67 -5.88 -13.87
N PHE A 293 4.11 -5.00 -12.96
CA PHE A 293 3.26 -4.31 -11.99
C PHE A 293 3.08 -2.83 -12.30
N ASP A 294 1.87 -2.32 -12.07
CA ASP A 294 1.52 -0.90 -12.07
C ASP A 294 1.47 -0.32 -10.65
N TRP A 295 1.33 -1.17 -9.63
CA TRP A 295 1.15 -0.76 -8.23
C TRP A 295 1.99 -1.60 -7.28
N TYR A 296 2.33 -1.02 -6.13
CA TYR A 296 2.85 -1.77 -5.00
C TYR A 296 2.23 -1.27 -3.70
N TRP A 297 2.17 -2.16 -2.70
CA TRP A 297 1.97 -1.81 -1.30
C TRP A 297 3.25 -2.17 -0.55
N ARG A 298 3.97 -1.17 -0.02
CA ARG A 298 5.18 -1.42 0.78
C ARG A 298 4.83 -1.84 2.20
N ILE A 299 5.48 -2.90 2.65
CA ILE A 299 5.33 -3.52 3.95
C ILE A 299 6.72 -3.64 4.58
N GLN A 300 6.86 -3.11 5.79
CA GLN A 300 8.05 -3.28 6.61
C GLN A 300 7.88 -4.38 7.66
N PRO A 301 8.97 -4.96 8.17
CA PRO A 301 8.92 -5.86 9.32
C PRO A 301 8.20 -5.23 10.53
N ASN A 302 7.44 -6.05 11.26
CA ASN A 302 6.67 -5.67 12.46
C ASN A 302 5.59 -4.58 12.26
N MET A 303 5.09 -4.37 11.03
CA MET A 303 3.82 -3.67 10.83
C MET A 303 2.62 -4.58 11.12
N GLU A 304 1.50 -3.97 11.48
CA GLU A 304 0.21 -4.64 11.74
C GLU A 304 -0.94 -3.94 11.01
N LEU A 305 -1.89 -4.73 10.49
CA LEU A 305 -3.20 -4.24 10.10
C LEU A 305 -4.17 -4.46 11.27
N ARG A 306 -4.60 -3.37 11.89
CA ARG A 306 -5.39 -3.43 13.12
C ARG A 306 -6.90 -3.53 12.93
N CYS A 307 -7.36 -3.62 11.69
CA CYS A 307 -8.76 -3.82 11.30
C CYS A 307 -8.82 -4.77 10.10
N ASN A 308 -9.96 -5.42 9.90
CA ASN A 308 -10.24 -6.12 8.64
C ASN A 308 -10.37 -5.12 7.49
N VAL A 309 -9.68 -5.40 6.38
CA VAL A 309 -9.77 -4.61 5.15
C VAL A 309 -10.58 -5.43 4.15
N ASP A 310 -11.89 -5.14 4.06
CA ASP A 310 -12.87 -5.94 3.27
C ASP A 310 -13.06 -5.45 1.82
N TYR A 311 -12.24 -4.51 1.39
CA TYR A 311 -12.21 -4.03 0.01
C TYR A 311 -10.78 -4.00 -0.53
N ASP A 312 -10.67 -4.07 -1.86
CA ASP A 312 -9.37 -4.00 -2.52
C ASP A 312 -8.88 -2.55 -2.52
N ALA A 313 -8.04 -2.20 -1.53
CA ALA A 313 -7.47 -0.86 -1.37
C ALA A 313 -6.63 -0.42 -2.58
N ILE A 314 -5.93 -1.34 -3.23
CA ILE A 314 -5.14 -1.04 -4.43
C ILE A 314 -6.07 -0.73 -5.61
N ARG A 315 -7.12 -1.54 -5.80
CA ARG A 315 -8.13 -1.29 -6.83
C ARG A 315 -8.89 0.00 -6.56
N TRP A 316 -9.15 0.33 -5.31
CA TRP A 316 -9.79 1.59 -4.96
C TRP A 316 -8.95 2.78 -5.46
N LEU A 317 -7.63 2.77 -5.27
CA LEU A 317 -6.75 3.82 -5.80
C LEU A 317 -6.79 3.86 -7.34
N GLN A 318 -6.78 2.70 -7.99
CA GLN A 318 -6.87 2.61 -9.45
C GLN A 318 -8.18 3.20 -10.00
N ASP A 319 -9.31 2.79 -9.44
CA ASP A 319 -10.65 3.14 -9.92
C ASP A 319 -11.02 4.61 -9.66
N HIS A 320 -10.35 5.23 -8.69
CA HIS A 320 -10.47 6.64 -8.32
C HIS A 320 -9.30 7.50 -8.84
N GLU A 321 -8.52 6.96 -9.78
CA GLU A 321 -7.43 7.66 -10.47
C GLU A 321 -6.42 8.30 -9.49
N LYS A 322 -6.08 7.60 -8.41
CA LYS A 322 -5.07 8.03 -7.45
C LYS A 322 -3.68 7.65 -7.93
N ALA A 323 -2.66 8.27 -7.35
CA ALA A 323 -1.27 7.95 -7.57
C ALA A 323 -0.63 7.35 -6.30
N TYR A 324 -1.11 7.77 -5.13
CA TYR A 324 -0.47 7.47 -3.86
C TYR A 324 -1.51 7.39 -2.73
N GLY A 325 -1.33 6.43 -1.84
CA GLY A 325 -2.11 6.21 -0.64
C GLY A 325 -1.21 6.08 0.58
N PHE A 326 -1.58 6.71 1.70
CA PHE A 326 -0.84 6.62 2.96
C PHE A 326 -1.76 6.41 4.16
N PHE A 327 -1.18 5.87 5.22
CA PHE A 327 -1.83 5.68 6.52
C PHE A 327 -1.29 6.61 7.60
N ILE A 328 -0.05 7.08 7.49
CA ILE A 328 0.59 7.92 8.51
C ILE A 328 1.33 9.07 7.83
N SER A 329 1.22 10.27 8.39
CA SER A 329 2.04 11.42 8.02
C SER A 329 2.48 12.19 9.25
N TYR A 330 3.73 12.67 9.27
CA TYR A 330 4.34 13.27 10.45
C TYR A 330 5.32 14.38 10.07
N GLU A 331 5.61 15.24 11.04
CA GLU A 331 6.74 16.18 10.99
C GLU A 331 8.04 15.43 11.33
N ASP A 332 8.91 15.26 10.34
CA ASP A 332 10.24 14.65 10.52
C ASP A 332 11.16 15.57 11.36
N ASP A 333 12.23 15.01 11.91
CA ASP A 333 13.24 15.78 12.63
C ASP A 333 13.99 16.71 11.67
N ASN A 334 13.86 18.02 11.89
CA ASN A 334 14.54 19.06 11.12
C ASN A 334 16.07 18.87 11.02
N ASN A 335 16.69 18.16 11.97
CA ASN A 335 18.12 17.83 11.92
C ASN A 335 18.42 16.73 10.88
N LEU A 336 17.46 15.86 10.58
CA LEU A 336 17.59 14.74 9.63
C LEU A 336 17.29 15.18 8.19
N VAL A 337 16.31 16.07 8.02
CA VAL A 337 15.90 16.64 6.71
C VAL A 337 16.54 17.99 6.42
N ARG A 338 17.64 18.31 7.10
CA ARG A 338 18.35 19.58 6.93
C ARG A 338 18.82 19.76 5.48
N ASP A 339 18.80 21.02 5.02
CA ASP A 339 19.32 21.47 3.73
C ASP A 339 18.61 20.84 2.50
N ILE A 340 17.49 20.13 2.70
CA ILE A 340 16.71 19.50 1.61
C ILE A 340 15.97 20.53 0.74
N TRP A 341 15.54 21.65 1.33
CA TRP A 341 14.61 22.58 0.67
C TRP A 341 15.26 23.51 -0.36
N ASP A 342 16.54 23.85 -0.18
CA ASP A 342 17.25 24.72 -1.13
C ASP A 342 17.42 24.05 -2.51
N PRO A 343 17.85 22.78 -2.61
CA PRO A 343 17.80 22.01 -3.85
C PRO A 343 16.40 21.94 -4.47
N VAL A 344 15.35 21.79 -3.66
CA VAL A 344 13.97 21.73 -4.15
C VAL A 344 13.55 23.05 -4.77
N LYS A 345 13.79 24.18 -4.11
CA LYS A 345 13.50 25.51 -4.68
C LYS A 345 14.24 25.71 -6.00
N LYS A 346 15.50 25.31 -6.07
CA LYS A 346 16.28 25.35 -7.32
C LYS A 346 15.64 24.51 -8.41
N PHE A 347 15.19 23.29 -8.09
CA PHE A 347 14.45 22.45 -9.04
C PHE A 347 13.17 23.16 -9.54
N GLN A 348 12.38 23.74 -8.64
CA GLN A 348 11.15 24.46 -9.00
C GLN A 348 11.42 25.66 -9.92
N GLU A 349 12.50 26.40 -9.67
CA GLU A 349 12.92 27.54 -10.49
C GLU A 349 13.32 27.13 -11.90
N GLU A 350 14.06 26.03 -12.03
CA GLU A 350 14.58 25.49 -13.29
C GLU A 350 13.53 24.67 -14.08
N ASN A 351 12.46 24.22 -13.42
CA ASN A 351 11.47 23.27 -13.98
C ASN A 351 10.02 23.69 -13.69
N LYS A 352 9.71 24.98 -13.88
CA LYS A 352 8.38 25.55 -13.58
C LYS A 352 7.23 24.85 -14.32
N ASP A 353 7.51 24.29 -15.49
CA ASP A 353 6.59 23.51 -16.29
C ASP A 353 6.22 22.16 -15.67
N LEU A 354 7.08 21.60 -14.81
CA LEU A 354 6.82 20.34 -14.09
C LEU A 354 6.07 20.53 -12.79
N ILE A 355 5.94 21.76 -12.28
CA ILE A 355 5.23 22.03 -11.04
C ILE A 355 3.73 22.09 -11.32
N ASN A 356 2.99 21.12 -10.79
CA ASN A 356 1.56 21.03 -11.00
C ASN A 356 0.86 22.27 -10.42
N LYS A 357 -0.10 22.85 -11.14
CA LYS A 357 -0.82 24.07 -10.67
C LYS A 357 -1.76 23.80 -9.49
N LYS A 358 -2.20 22.57 -9.33
CA LYS A 358 -3.07 22.08 -8.24
C LYS A 358 -2.29 21.19 -7.28
N ASN A 359 -0.99 21.45 -7.14
CA ASN A 359 -0.10 20.69 -6.28
C ASN A 359 -0.50 20.77 -4.79
N PHE A 360 0.22 20.02 -3.97
CA PHE A 360 0.02 19.92 -2.53
C PHE A 360 1.17 20.57 -1.74
N LYS A 361 1.84 21.59 -2.31
CA LYS A 361 3.02 22.25 -1.71
C LYS A 361 2.70 22.81 -0.32
N ASN A 362 1.50 23.37 -0.16
CA ASN A 362 1.05 23.93 1.11
C ASN A 362 0.95 22.89 2.23
N LEU A 363 0.91 21.58 1.96
CA LEU A 363 1.04 20.54 3.00
C LEU A 363 2.44 20.56 3.62
N ILE A 364 3.46 20.68 2.77
CA ILE A 364 4.88 20.53 3.12
C ILE A 364 5.59 21.86 3.39
N THR A 365 4.91 22.99 3.27
CA THR A 365 5.48 24.31 3.59
C THR A 365 4.64 25.08 4.59
N ASN A 366 5.30 25.99 5.32
CA ASN A 366 4.66 27.07 6.07
C ASN A 366 4.33 28.26 5.14
N ASP A 367 3.64 29.26 5.68
CA ASP A 367 3.23 30.48 4.92
C ASP A 367 4.42 31.29 4.40
N ASP A 368 5.61 31.14 5.00
CA ASP A 368 6.86 31.80 4.59
C ASP A 368 7.68 30.99 3.57
N ASP A 369 7.06 29.98 2.94
CA ASP A 369 7.66 29.07 1.97
C ASP A 369 8.87 28.28 2.51
N LYS A 370 8.94 28.08 3.82
CA LYS A 370 9.88 27.13 4.44
C LYS A 370 9.28 25.73 4.50
N TYR A 371 10.11 24.73 4.20
CA TYR A 371 9.75 23.33 4.44
C TYR A 371 9.43 23.13 5.92
N ASN A 372 8.28 22.52 6.20
CA ASN A 372 7.81 22.26 7.56
C ASN A 372 8.08 20.83 8.03
N SER A 373 8.85 20.07 7.24
CA SER A 373 9.22 18.67 7.53
C SER A 373 8.06 17.68 7.50
N CYS A 374 6.88 18.08 7.02
CA CYS A 374 5.81 17.13 6.79
C CYS A 374 6.22 16.09 5.75
N THR A 375 6.01 14.83 6.11
CA THR A 375 6.27 13.68 5.26
C THR A 375 5.17 12.63 5.41
N PHE A 376 4.83 11.96 4.32
CA PHE A 376 4.15 10.68 4.36
C PHE A 376 5.12 9.60 4.83
N TRP A 377 4.63 8.66 5.62
CA TRP A 377 5.42 7.50 6.06
C TRP A 377 5.52 6.47 4.92
N SER A 378 6.67 6.43 4.24
CA SER A 378 6.86 5.62 3.02
C SER A 378 6.95 4.11 3.26
N GLU A 379 7.29 3.65 4.48
CA GLU A 379 7.36 2.21 4.78
C GLU A 379 5.99 1.51 4.85
N GLY A 380 4.90 2.26 4.67
CA GLY A 380 3.52 1.78 4.60
C GLY A 380 2.75 2.45 3.48
N GLU A 381 3.37 2.69 2.33
CA GLU A 381 2.72 3.37 1.20
C GLU A 381 2.06 2.39 0.21
N ILE A 382 0.98 2.83 -0.44
CA ILE A 382 0.47 2.19 -1.65
C ILE A 382 0.64 3.18 -2.80
N ALA A 383 1.39 2.83 -3.84
CA ALA A 383 1.70 3.78 -4.88
C ALA A 383 1.71 3.17 -6.29
N ASN A 384 1.43 4.05 -7.26
CA ASN A 384 1.48 3.73 -8.68
C ASN A 384 2.93 3.80 -9.17
N LEU A 385 3.50 2.67 -9.60
CA LEU A 385 4.88 2.58 -10.10
C LEU A 385 5.13 3.51 -11.30
N ASN A 386 4.09 3.83 -12.08
CA ASN A 386 4.23 4.71 -13.22
C ASN A 386 4.50 6.18 -12.83
N PHE A 387 4.26 6.56 -11.57
CA PHE A 387 4.78 7.82 -11.01
C PHE A 387 6.31 7.81 -11.00
N PHE A 388 6.91 6.79 -10.39
CA PHE A 388 8.36 6.65 -10.24
C PHE A 388 9.08 6.41 -11.57
N ARG A 389 8.41 5.78 -12.55
CA ARG A 389 8.92 5.55 -13.91
C ARG A 389 8.81 6.77 -14.82
N SER A 390 8.08 7.81 -14.42
CA SER A 390 7.91 8.99 -15.24
C SER A 390 9.23 9.73 -15.43
N SER A 391 9.44 10.31 -16.62
CA SER A 391 10.62 11.14 -16.89
C SER A 391 10.69 12.38 -16.00
N GLN A 392 9.54 12.89 -15.55
CA GLN A 392 9.42 14.02 -14.63
C GLN A 392 9.93 13.66 -13.23
N TYR A 393 9.52 12.50 -12.70
CA TYR A 393 10.02 12.03 -11.42
C TYR A 393 11.50 11.67 -11.50
N ASP A 394 11.95 10.98 -12.55
CA ASP A 394 13.37 10.68 -12.74
C ASP A 394 14.20 11.97 -12.80
N LYS A 395 13.74 13.02 -13.50
CA LYS A 395 14.41 14.33 -13.50
C LYS A 395 14.51 14.95 -12.10
N PHE A 396 13.44 14.87 -11.31
CA PHE A 396 13.44 15.33 -9.91
C PHE A 396 14.41 14.52 -9.05
N LEU A 397 14.34 13.19 -9.10
CA LEU A 397 15.21 12.31 -8.34
C LEU A 397 16.69 12.54 -8.71
N GLN A 398 17.01 12.62 -10.00
CA GLN A 398 18.37 12.90 -10.46
C GLN A 398 18.89 14.25 -9.99
N HIS A 399 18.05 15.29 -9.97
CA HIS A 399 18.41 16.60 -9.43
C HIS A 399 18.74 16.51 -7.94
N MET A 400 17.88 15.84 -7.16
CA MET A 400 18.08 15.67 -5.72
C MET A 400 19.30 14.79 -5.41
N ASP A 401 19.47 13.68 -6.11
CA ASP A 401 20.57 12.73 -5.91
C ASP A 401 21.94 13.37 -6.18
N ARG A 402 22.06 14.16 -7.26
CA ARG A 402 23.31 14.87 -7.63
C ARG A 402 23.79 15.90 -6.60
N THR A 403 22.95 16.30 -5.65
CA THR A 403 23.39 17.14 -4.53
C THR A 403 24.27 16.37 -3.54
N GLY A 404 24.21 15.04 -3.55
CA GLY A 404 24.82 14.16 -2.56
C GLY A 404 24.08 14.12 -1.22
N GLY A 405 22.89 14.71 -1.10
CA GLY A 405 22.18 14.85 0.18
C GLY A 405 21.79 13.55 0.87
N PHE A 406 21.64 12.44 0.15
CA PHE A 406 21.48 11.10 0.76
C PHE A 406 22.72 10.69 1.58
N PHE A 407 23.90 11.20 1.24
CA PHE A 407 25.19 10.79 1.81
C PHE A 407 25.83 11.86 2.70
N TYR A 408 25.74 13.14 2.31
CA TYR A 408 26.20 14.27 3.13
C TYR A 408 25.21 14.64 4.23
N HIS A 409 23.94 14.25 4.08
CA HIS A 409 22.91 14.34 5.10
C HIS A 409 22.26 12.98 5.31
N ARG A 410 21.10 12.90 5.96
CA ARG A 410 20.32 11.67 6.20
C ARG A 410 18.91 11.76 5.62
N TRP A 411 18.82 12.23 4.37
CA TRP A 411 17.54 12.26 3.67
C TRP A 411 17.00 10.84 3.48
N GLY A 412 15.81 10.61 4.03
CA GLY A 412 15.03 9.41 3.79
C GLY A 412 14.26 9.48 2.47
N ASP A 413 13.82 8.34 1.98
CA ASP A 413 12.91 8.22 0.84
C ASP A 413 11.54 8.87 1.11
N GLY A 414 11.03 8.79 2.35
CA GLY A 414 9.76 9.42 2.75
C GLY A 414 9.68 10.92 2.40
N PRO A 415 10.62 11.77 2.89
CA PRO A 415 10.65 13.18 2.53
C PRO A 415 10.81 13.41 1.02
N ILE A 416 11.60 12.60 0.31
CA ILE A 416 11.78 12.72 -1.14
C ILE A 416 10.47 12.41 -1.89
N HIS A 417 9.79 11.32 -1.54
CA HIS A 417 8.48 10.96 -2.10
C HIS A 417 7.46 12.06 -1.82
N SER A 418 7.39 12.51 -0.57
CA SER A 418 6.43 13.53 -0.12
C SER A 418 6.61 14.84 -0.86
N ILE A 419 7.85 15.30 -1.04
CA ILE A 419 8.15 16.51 -1.80
C ILE A 419 7.75 16.35 -3.26
N ALA A 420 8.13 15.24 -3.91
CA ALA A 420 7.81 15.00 -5.31
C ALA A 420 6.30 14.92 -5.54
N LEU A 421 5.58 14.14 -4.73
CA LEU A 421 4.13 13.99 -4.78
C LEU A 421 3.43 15.33 -4.54
N SER A 422 3.91 16.12 -3.57
CA SER A 422 3.34 17.43 -3.27
C SER A 422 3.64 18.51 -4.31
N LEU A 423 4.54 18.29 -5.27
CA LEU A 423 4.92 19.28 -6.27
C LEU A 423 4.51 18.90 -7.70
N LEU A 424 4.69 17.63 -8.09
CA LEU A 424 4.64 17.19 -9.48
C LEU A 424 3.26 16.71 -9.93
N ILE A 425 2.36 16.37 -9.00
CA ILE A 425 1.00 15.90 -9.31
C ILE A 425 -0.06 16.76 -8.63
N GLY A 426 -1.31 16.60 -9.08
CA GLY A 426 -2.47 17.20 -8.43
C GLY A 426 -2.70 16.60 -7.03
N ARG A 427 -3.03 17.45 -6.06
CA ARG A 427 -3.32 17.03 -4.67
C ARG A 427 -4.45 16.00 -4.56
N ASP A 428 -5.37 15.99 -5.53
CA ASP A 428 -6.48 15.04 -5.64
C ASP A 428 -6.03 13.62 -6.00
N ARG A 429 -4.76 13.42 -6.36
CA ARG A 429 -4.14 12.12 -6.65
C ARG A 429 -3.58 11.42 -5.41
N ILE A 430 -3.51 12.10 -4.28
CA ILE A 430 -3.03 11.55 -3.01
C ILE A 430 -4.25 11.20 -2.15
N ASN A 431 -4.18 10.06 -1.45
CA ASN A 431 -5.26 9.59 -0.58
C ASN A 431 -4.74 9.23 0.82
N PHE A 432 -5.47 9.68 1.83
CA PHE A 432 -5.33 9.18 3.20
C PHE A 432 -6.35 8.06 3.44
N PHE A 433 -5.90 6.90 3.89
CA PHE A 433 -6.76 5.78 4.27
C PHE A 433 -7.18 5.87 5.73
N GLN A 434 -8.22 6.63 6.01
CA GLN A 434 -8.77 6.80 7.36
C GLN A 434 -9.40 5.52 7.95
N ASP A 435 -9.71 4.56 7.09
CA ASP A 435 -10.49 3.36 7.35
C ASP A 435 -9.62 2.08 7.42
N VAL A 436 -8.30 2.21 7.24
CA VAL A 436 -7.37 1.09 7.38
C VAL A 436 -6.59 1.25 8.68
N GLY A 437 -6.95 0.45 9.68
CA GLY A 437 -6.17 0.35 10.91
C GLY A 437 -4.75 -0.09 10.60
N TYR A 438 -3.76 0.78 10.78
CA TYR A 438 -2.37 0.52 10.43
C TYR A 438 -1.47 0.90 11.59
N PHE A 439 -0.62 -0.02 12.02
CA PHE A 439 0.37 0.23 13.06
C PHE A 439 1.77 -0.10 12.57
N ALA A 440 2.69 0.80 12.90
CA ALA A 440 4.11 0.63 12.73
C ALA A 440 4.80 1.46 13.80
N GLU A 441 5.63 0.85 14.65
CA GLU A 441 6.20 1.54 15.79
C GLU A 441 6.90 2.86 15.37
N PRO A 442 6.59 4.00 16.02
CA PRO A 442 5.73 4.18 17.19
C PRO A 442 4.31 4.68 16.89
N TYR A 443 3.90 4.75 15.62
CA TYR A 443 2.68 5.43 15.20
C TYR A 443 1.57 4.46 14.80
N GLU A 444 0.34 4.92 15.04
CA GLU A 444 -0.88 4.18 14.75
C GLU A 444 -1.85 5.07 13.98
N ASN A 445 -2.46 4.53 12.93
CA ASN A 445 -3.69 5.04 12.34
C ASN A 445 -4.81 4.13 12.81
N CYS A 446 -5.70 4.62 13.66
CA CYS A 446 -6.82 3.85 14.18
C CYS A 446 -8.15 4.55 13.84
N PRO A 447 -9.06 3.90 13.10
CA PRO A 447 -10.36 4.48 12.78
C PRO A 447 -11.13 4.90 14.03
N ILE A 448 -11.43 6.20 14.16
CA ILE A 448 -12.08 6.76 15.36
C ILE A 448 -13.62 6.77 15.31
N ASP A 449 -14.21 6.37 14.18
CA ASP A 449 -15.66 6.14 14.10
C ASP A 449 -16.02 4.81 14.78
N ASN A 450 -16.82 4.85 15.85
CA ASN A 450 -17.15 3.67 16.64
C ASN A 450 -17.92 2.59 15.87
N THR A 451 -18.73 3.00 14.89
CA THR A 451 -19.53 2.05 14.10
C THR A 451 -18.59 1.28 13.19
N PHE A 452 -17.77 2.00 12.42
CA PHE A 452 -16.77 1.41 11.55
C PHE A 452 -15.76 0.57 12.33
N TRP A 453 -15.23 1.09 13.45
CA TRP A 453 -14.26 0.38 14.28
C TRP A 453 -14.79 -0.98 14.74
N SER A 454 -16.08 -1.05 15.13
CA SER A 454 -16.72 -2.30 15.52
C SER A 454 -17.05 -3.21 14.33
N GLU A 455 -17.49 -2.65 13.21
CA GLU A 455 -17.86 -3.44 12.00
C GLU A 455 -16.63 -4.04 11.32
N ALA A 456 -15.51 -3.31 11.31
CA ALA A 456 -14.25 -3.75 10.74
C ALA A 456 -13.41 -4.62 11.71
N ASP A 457 -13.97 -5.04 12.85
CA ASP A 457 -13.31 -5.87 13.87
C ASP A 457 -11.92 -5.33 14.25
N CYS A 458 -11.86 -4.01 14.51
CA CYS A 458 -10.61 -3.36 14.86
C CYS A 458 -10.13 -3.76 16.26
N HIS A 459 -8.82 -3.83 16.46
CA HIS A 459 -8.19 -4.12 17.75
C HIS A 459 -7.18 -3.06 18.20
N CYS A 460 -7.08 -1.93 17.48
CA CYS A 460 -6.33 -0.75 17.90
C CYS A 460 -7.05 0.04 19.00
N ASP A 461 -6.29 0.76 19.82
CA ASP A 461 -6.86 1.71 20.78
C ASP A 461 -7.08 3.04 20.07
N GLN A 462 -8.34 3.45 19.86
CA GLN A 462 -8.67 4.72 19.23
C GLN A 462 -8.09 5.95 19.97
N GLY A 463 -7.64 5.81 21.21
CA GLY A 463 -6.91 6.83 21.96
C GLY A 463 -5.45 7.01 21.54
N ASN A 464 -4.86 6.02 20.87
CA ASN A 464 -3.48 6.03 20.36
C ASN A 464 -3.37 6.47 18.90
N ASP A 465 -4.50 6.79 18.25
CA ASP A 465 -4.52 7.29 16.87
C ASP A 465 -3.64 8.54 16.71
N PHE A 466 -2.60 8.42 15.90
CA PHE A 466 -1.62 9.47 15.65
C PHE A 466 -2.15 10.53 14.68
N THR A 467 -3.19 10.24 13.90
CA THR A 467 -3.75 11.13 12.86
C THR A 467 -3.99 12.55 13.35
N TRP A 468 -4.46 12.70 14.59
CA TRP A 468 -4.82 13.99 15.18
C TRP A 468 -3.79 14.56 16.15
N ALA A 469 -2.70 13.82 16.41
CA ALA A 469 -1.65 14.27 17.30
C ALA A 469 -0.93 15.51 16.76
N LYS A 470 -0.38 16.34 17.65
CA LYS A 470 0.33 17.58 17.29
C LYS A 470 1.40 17.44 16.19
N LYS A 471 2.14 16.33 16.16
CA LYS A 471 3.22 16.06 15.18
C LYS A 471 2.73 15.39 13.90
N SER A 472 1.43 15.10 13.78
CA SER A 472 0.86 14.55 12.56
C SER A 472 0.58 15.65 11.54
N CYS A 473 0.87 15.35 10.28
CA CYS A 473 0.54 16.24 9.17
C CYS A 473 -0.84 15.95 8.57
N THR A 474 -1.54 14.93 9.07
CA THR A 474 -2.83 14.52 8.51
C THR A 474 -3.92 15.52 8.84
N LYS A 475 -3.87 16.19 10.01
CA LYS A 475 -4.78 17.32 10.33
C LYS A 475 -4.74 18.42 9.26
N LYS A 476 -3.53 18.78 8.81
CA LYS A 476 -3.29 19.74 7.73
C LYS A 476 -3.78 19.24 6.38
N TYR A 477 -3.61 17.93 6.10
CA TYR A 477 -4.19 17.29 4.92
C TYR A 477 -5.72 17.46 4.88
N PHE A 478 -6.43 17.19 5.99
CA PHE A 478 -7.89 17.36 6.06
C PHE A 478 -8.32 18.81 5.79
N GLU A 479 -7.59 19.78 6.34
CA GLU A 479 -7.88 21.21 6.17
C GLU A 479 -7.73 21.66 4.72
N ILE A 480 -6.65 21.25 4.05
CA ILE A 480 -6.40 21.62 2.65
C ILE A 480 -7.35 20.90 1.68
N MET A 481 -7.71 19.66 2.01
CA MET A 481 -8.65 18.86 1.22
C MET A 481 -10.12 19.21 1.50
N GLU A 482 -10.38 20.08 2.48
CA GLU A 482 -11.73 20.44 2.95
C GLU A 482 -12.55 19.20 3.38
N TRP A 483 -11.88 18.21 3.94
CA TRP A 483 -12.53 16.99 4.43
C TRP A 483 -13.16 17.23 5.80
N LYS A 484 -14.37 16.69 6.00
CA LYS A 484 -14.99 16.68 7.32
C LYS A 484 -14.13 15.83 8.25
N LYS A 485 -13.65 16.43 9.34
CA LYS A 485 -12.97 15.70 10.43
C LYS A 485 -13.98 14.82 11.16
N THR A 486 -13.62 13.58 11.45
CA THR A 486 -14.49 12.59 12.10
C THR A 486 -14.87 13.04 13.52
N ASP A 487 -16.12 12.80 13.93
CA ASP A 487 -16.61 13.24 15.24
C ASP A 487 -15.73 12.65 16.35
N GLY A 488 -15.26 13.51 17.28
CA GLY A 488 -14.35 13.10 18.37
C GLY A 488 -12.86 13.27 18.09
N TRP A 489 -12.47 13.72 16.88
CA TRP A 489 -11.08 14.03 16.53
C TRP A 489 -10.40 15.02 17.50
N ASP A 490 -11.15 15.94 18.08
CA ASP A 490 -10.70 17.01 18.97
C ASP A 490 -10.32 16.53 20.38
N LYS A 491 -10.67 15.28 20.72
CA LYS A 491 -10.32 14.64 22.00
C LYS A 491 -8.99 13.88 21.94
N ARG A 492 -8.22 14.06 20.86
CA ARG A 492 -7.02 13.30 20.50
C ARG A 492 -5.79 14.20 20.24
N ASP A 493 -5.87 15.50 20.55
CA ASP A 493 -4.80 16.50 20.33
C ASP A 493 -3.66 16.41 21.36
#